data_AF-A0A9W7NN92-F1
#
_entry.id   AF-A0A9W7NN92-F1
#
_cell.length_a   1.000
_cell.length_b   1.000
_cell.length_c   1.000
_cell.angle_alpha   90.00
_cell.angle_beta   90.00
_cell.angle_gamma   90.00
#
_symmetry.space_group_name_H-M   'P 1'
#
loop_
_entity.id
_entity.type
_entity.pdbx_description
1 polymer ?
#
loop_
_entity_poly.entity_id
_entity_poly.type
_entity_poly.pdbx_seq_one_letter_code
_entity_poly.pdbx_strand_id
1 'polypeptide(L)'
;MTDDALAVGRKGNGDSARSLAHPLKNHALRVTLTNEVHTRPPETLSTPVRATMLAMLSGEGASEADRLHLEKLCDWAGVPRPPAGATHYSGSFGSFRLKWERHTEFSTWTVFRPSAASAAGVLVDPFLEPALNAVPGEWLAGLPGELMVGVHVAVLDAESPEPSSNMLAAMFGSQSYIGTRISGRAATAWTDFRIHGDGFSRLLIADHAMTPNQAGRVVQRLLEIETYRVMALLALPVARGVLPRIGPIEADLADLTTRIATLRGLDDERELLDRLTLLAAQTEQIAAETAYRFGAARAYYNLVEKRIVELREIRIEGLPTVGEFMDRRLAPAIRTCEAVESRLHALSQRVARASDLLRTRVEIAVEGQNAELLLSMDKRAQLQLRLQETVEGLSVVAISYYLVGIVGYAAKGVKGLGMKVDPDLLVGLMIPIVIAFVWSGVRRIRKVITGGH
;
A
#
# COMPACT_ATOMS: atom_id res chain seq x y z
N MET A 1 -10.57 32.04 -25.52
CA MET A 1 -11.58 32.77 -26.33
C MET A 1 -12.53 31.70 -26.82
N THR A 2 -13.70 31.60 -26.15
CA THR A 2 -14.94 30.83 -26.48
C THR A 2 -14.73 29.38 -26.97
N ASP A 3 -14.87 28.30 -26.20
CA ASP A 3 -15.99 27.85 -25.35
C ASP A 3 -17.38 28.14 -25.95
N ASP A 4 -17.77 27.32 -26.92
CA ASP A 4 -19.17 27.14 -27.29
C ASP A 4 -19.36 25.81 -28.06
N ALA A 5 -19.73 24.74 -27.35
CA ALA A 5 -20.47 23.61 -27.91
C ALA A 5 -20.90 22.67 -26.78
N LEU A 6 -22.09 22.89 -26.23
CA LEU A 6 -23.10 21.88 -25.87
C LEU A 6 -24.22 22.54 -25.05
N ALA A 7 -25.02 23.35 -25.74
CA ALA A 7 -26.32 23.79 -25.23
C ALA A 7 -27.41 23.35 -26.22
N VAL A 8 -27.88 22.10 -26.10
CA VAL A 8 -29.12 21.68 -26.76
C VAL A 8 -30.28 22.17 -25.89
N GLY A 9 -30.59 23.46 -26.02
CA GLY A 9 -31.75 24.11 -25.43
C GLY A 9 -32.95 24.05 -26.38
N ARG A 10 -34.01 23.35 -25.94
CA ARG A 10 -35.35 23.38 -26.54
C ARG A 10 -35.78 24.83 -26.79
N LYS A 11 -35.99 25.23 -28.05
CA LYS A 11 -36.66 26.50 -28.39
C LYS A 11 -38.14 26.43 -28.00
N GLY A 12 -38.44 26.79 -26.76
CA GLY A 12 -39.78 27.16 -26.32
C GLY A 12 -40.04 28.61 -26.68
N ASN A 13 -40.98 28.84 -27.59
CA ASN A 13 -41.49 30.16 -27.95
C ASN A 13 -42.62 30.48 -26.95
N GLY A 14 -42.47 31.52 -26.12
CA GLY A 14 -43.53 31.95 -25.20
C GLY A 14 -43.02 32.69 -23.96
N ASP A 15 -43.25 34.00 -23.95
CA ASP A 15 -43.26 34.94 -22.83
C ASP A 15 -42.09 34.96 -21.83
N SER A 16 -41.30 36.01 -22.00
CA SER A 16 -40.28 36.54 -21.11
C SER A 16 -40.84 36.98 -19.76
N ALA A 17 -41.12 36.03 -18.87
CA ALA A 17 -41.01 36.25 -17.43
C ALA A 17 -39.51 36.13 -17.08
N ARG A 18 -38.79 37.26 -17.06
CA ARG A 18 -37.43 37.35 -16.53
C ARG A 18 -37.45 36.90 -15.07
N SER A 19 -37.08 35.65 -14.83
CA SER A 19 -36.82 35.13 -13.49
C SER A 19 -35.77 36.02 -12.83
N LEU A 20 -36.19 36.83 -11.86
CA LEU A 20 -35.36 37.65 -10.98
C LEU A 20 -34.70 36.76 -9.90
N ALA A 21 -34.15 35.61 -10.31
CA ALA A 21 -33.30 34.83 -9.43
C ALA A 21 -32.05 35.68 -9.15
N HIS A 22 -31.88 36.13 -7.91
CA HIS A 22 -30.65 36.79 -7.49
C HIS A 22 -29.47 35.86 -7.81
N PRO A 23 -28.39 36.35 -8.45
CA PRO A 23 -27.23 35.52 -8.74
C PRO A 23 -26.60 35.08 -7.43
N LEU A 24 -26.84 33.83 -7.05
CA LEU A 24 -26.21 33.21 -5.89
C LEU A 24 -24.70 33.13 -6.15
N LYS A 25 -23.88 33.48 -5.16
CA LYS A 25 -22.43 33.30 -5.24
C LYS A 25 -22.12 31.81 -5.31
N ASN A 26 -21.78 31.33 -6.50
CA ASN A 26 -21.38 29.93 -6.70
C ASN A 26 -20.00 29.68 -6.11
N HIS A 27 -19.83 28.52 -5.48
CA HIS A 27 -18.51 27.98 -5.16
C HIS A 27 -17.74 27.71 -6.46
N ALA A 28 -16.43 28.01 -6.50
CA ALA A 28 -15.61 27.91 -7.70
C ALA A 28 -15.63 26.52 -8.35
N LEU A 29 -15.68 25.46 -7.51
CA LEU A 29 -15.70 24.07 -7.97
C LEU A 29 -17.11 23.50 -8.23
N ARG A 30 -18.20 24.26 -8.01
CA ARG A 30 -19.56 23.72 -8.04
C ARG A 30 -19.85 23.00 -9.36
N VAL A 31 -19.58 23.66 -10.49
CA VAL A 31 -19.87 23.12 -11.82
C VAL A 31 -18.96 21.94 -12.14
N THR A 32 -17.66 22.06 -11.89
CA THR A 32 -16.68 21.00 -12.12
C THR A 32 -17.03 19.72 -11.35
N LEU A 33 -17.26 19.82 -10.04
CA LEU A 33 -17.61 18.65 -9.21
C LEU A 33 -19.00 18.09 -9.56
N THR A 34 -19.95 18.94 -9.95
CA THR A 34 -21.27 18.48 -10.42
C THR A 34 -21.14 17.73 -11.75
N ASN A 35 -20.31 18.22 -12.66
CA ASN A 35 -20.10 17.58 -13.95
C ASN A 35 -19.30 16.28 -13.82
N GLU A 36 -18.38 16.19 -12.86
CA GLU A 36 -17.54 15.00 -12.61
C GLU A 36 -18.39 13.72 -12.49
N VAL A 37 -19.48 13.75 -11.73
CA VAL A 37 -20.36 12.59 -11.55
C VAL A 37 -21.19 12.24 -12.79
N HIS A 38 -21.21 13.09 -13.82
CA HIS A 38 -21.91 12.90 -15.08
C HIS A 38 -20.96 12.59 -16.25
N THR A 39 -19.65 12.49 -16.03
CA THR A 39 -18.64 12.35 -17.10
C THR A 39 -18.68 11.01 -17.86
N ARG A 40 -19.43 10.01 -17.40
CA ARG A 40 -19.42 8.66 -18.01
C ARG A 40 -20.82 8.05 -18.08
N PRO A 41 -21.75 8.65 -18.84
CA PRO A 41 -23.07 8.07 -19.00
C PRO A 41 -22.97 6.72 -19.73
N PRO A 42 -23.81 5.73 -19.36
CA PRO A 42 -24.02 4.54 -20.18
C PRO A 42 -24.49 4.92 -21.58
N GLU A 43 -24.03 4.20 -22.60
CA GLU A 43 -24.54 4.38 -23.96
C GLU A 43 -26.02 4.00 -24.03
N THR A 44 -26.81 4.74 -24.80
CA THR A 44 -28.19 4.38 -25.09
C THR A 44 -28.21 3.38 -26.24
N LEU A 45 -28.65 2.15 -26.00
CA LEU A 45 -28.54 1.06 -26.97
C LEU A 45 -29.92 0.60 -27.45
N SER A 46 -30.21 0.74 -28.74
CA SER A 46 -31.38 0.14 -29.37
C SER A 46 -31.08 -1.30 -29.77
N THR A 47 -31.93 -2.23 -29.35
CA THR A 47 -31.82 -3.65 -29.70
C THR A 47 -32.43 -3.91 -31.09
N PRO A 48 -31.88 -4.84 -31.89
CA PRO A 48 -30.71 -5.66 -31.61
C PRO A 48 -29.38 -4.93 -31.88
N VAL A 49 -28.36 -5.21 -31.05
CA VAL A 49 -27.05 -4.57 -31.15
C VAL A 49 -25.93 -5.55 -30.82
N ARG A 50 -24.82 -5.42 -31.54
CA ARG A 50 -23.56 -6.13 -31.24
C ARG A 50 -22.56 -5.16 -30.64
N ALA A 51 -21.76 -5.63 -29.70
CA ALA A 51 -20.63 -4.87 -29.17
C ALA A 51 -19.37 -5.72 -29.12
N THR A 52 -18.22 -5.06 -29.13
CA THR A 52 -16.93 -5.67 -28.79
C THR A 52 -16.17 -4.73 -27.92
N MET A 53 -15.71 -5.21 -26.77
CA MET A 53 -14.88 -4.42 -25.87
C MET A 53 -13.48 -5.05 -25.79
N LEU A 54 -12.48 -4.17 -25.84
CA LEU A 54 -11.08 -4.47 -25.59
C LEU A 54 -10.65 -3.70 -24.33
N ALA A 55 -10.14 -4.38 -23.31
CA ALA A 55 -9.43 -3.75 -22.19
C ALA A 55 -7.93 -3.93 -22.41
N MET A 56 -7.25 -2.82 -22.69
CA MET A 56 -5.82 -2.77 -22.96
C MET A 56 -5.07 -2.29 -21.70
N LEU A 57 -4.22 -3.13 -21.15
CA LEU A 57 -3.33 -2.79 -20.04
C LEU A 57 -2.17 -1.95 -20.58
N SER A 58 -2.23 -0.64 -20.34
CA SER A 58 -1.25 0.32 -20.86
C SER A 58 -0.44 1.04 -19.76
N GLY A 59 -0.72 0.75 -18.47
CA GLY A 59 -0.01 1.33 -17.32
C GLY A 59 -0.40 2.78 -17.06
N GLU A 60 -0.05 3.36 -15.90
CA GLU A 60 -0.61 4.64 -15.42
C GLU A 60 -0.33 5.87 -16.30
N GLY A 61 0.80 5.88 -17.01
CA GLY A 61 1.24 7.01 -17.84
C GLY A 61 0.71 7.05 -19.27
N ALA A 62 -0.07 6.05 -19.71
CA ALA A 62 -0.44 5.92 -21.12
C ALA A 62 -1.62 6.77 -21.60
N SER A 63 -2.21 7.61 -20.74
CA SER A 63 -3.42 8.39 -21.08
C SER A 63 -3.27 9.22 -22.37
N GLU A 64 -2.13 9.88 -22.56
CA GLU A 64 -1.88 10.67 -23.77
C GLU A 64 -1.62 9.79 -25.00
N ALA A 65 -0.95 8.65 -24.85
CA ALA A 65 -0.72 7.72 -25.96
C ALA A 65 -2.06 7.12 -26.45
N ASP A 66 -2.93 6.72 -25.52
CA ASP A 66 -4.28 6.24 -25.82
C ASP A 66 -5.10 7.33 -26.54
N ARG A 67 -5.09 8.56 -26.02
CA ARG A 67 -5.80 9.70 -26.62
C ARG A 67 -5.30 10.01 -28.04
N LEU A 68 -3.98 10.07 -28.25
CA LEU A 68 -3.38 10.30 -29.57
C LEU A 68 -3.69 9.16 -30.55
N HIS A 69 -3.77 7.92 -30.06
CA HIS A 69 -4.19 6.79 -30.89
C HIS A 69 -5.67 6.90 -31.30
N LEU A 70 -6.55 7.34 -30.39
CA LEU A 70 -7.95 7.65 -30.71
C LEU A 70 -8.08 8.77 -31.74
N GLU A 71 -7.27 9.83 -31.65
CA GLU A 71 -7.29 10.93 -32.63
C GLU A 71 -7.06 10.44 -34.07
N LYS A 72 -6.21 9.41 -34.28
CA LYS A 72 -6.00 8.83 -35.61
C LYS A 72 -7.28 8.24 -36.20
N LEU A 73 -8.11 7.60 -35.36
CA LEU A 73 -9.42 7.10 -35.80
C LEU A 73 -10.39 8.24 -36.05
N CYS A 74 -10.37 9.28 -35.20
CA CYS A 74 -11.19 10.47 -35.39
C CYS A 74 -10.88 11.15 -36.71
N ASP A 75 -9.59 11.30 -37.05
CA ASP A 75 -9.12 11.88 -38.29
C ASP A 75 -9.53 11.03 -39.50
N TRP A 76 -9.36 9.71 -39.42
CA TRP A 76 -9.77 8.78 -40.46
C TRP A 76 -11.28 8.88 -40.77
N ALA A 77 -12.11 9.05 -39.74
CA ALA A 77 -13.56 9.16 -39.90
C ALA A 77 -14.09 10.60 -40.08
N GLY A 78 -13.23 11.61 -39.96
CA GLY A 78 -13.63 13.03 -40.01
C GLY A 78 -14.54 13.47 -38.85
N VAL A 79 -14.37 12.89 -37.66
CA VAL A 79 -15.19 13.21 -36.46
C VAL A 79 -14.41 14.07 -35.45
N PRO A 80 -15.09 14.83 -34.56
CA PRO A 80 -14.41 15.68 -33.59
C PRO A 80 -13.46 14.90 -32.68
N ARG A 81 -12.26 15.44 -32.47
CA ARG A 81 -11.24 14.85 -31.58
C ARG A 81 -11.62 15.01 -30.10
N PRO A 82 -11.17 14.10 -29.22
CA PRO A 82 -11.24 14.31 -27.78
C PRO A 82 -10.41 15.55 -27.37
N PRO A 83 -10.87 16.37 -26.41
CA PRO A 83 -10.08 17.49 -25.90
C PRO A 83 -8.82 17.00 -25.19
N ALA A 84 -7.83 17.89 -25.04
CA ALA A 84 -6.61 17.59 -24.29
C ALA A 84 -6.96 17.20 -22.84
N GLY A 85 -6.31 16.15 -22.31
CA GLY A 85 -6.59 15.62 -20.98
C GLY A 85 -7.92 14.86 -20.83
N ALA A 86 -8.64 14.60 -21.92
CA ALA A 86 -9.84 13.74 -21.87
C ALA A 86 -9.49 12.34 -21.36
N THR A 87 -10.32 11.82 -20.46
CA THR A 87 -10.22 10.45 -19.94
C THR A 87 -11.34 9.54 -20.43
N HIS A 88 -12.19 10.05 -21.31
CA HIS A 88 -13.28 9.30 -21.94
C HIS A 88 -13.66 9.98 -23.25
N TYR A 89 -14.25 9.22 -24.16
CA TYR A 89 -14.80 9.71 -25.41
C TYR A 89 -15.91 8.77 -25.89
N SER A 90 -16.96 9.32 -26.48
CA SER A 90 -17.96 8.56 -27.22
C SER A 90 -18.29 9.27 -28.51
N GLY A 91 -18.21 8.54 -29.63
CA GLY A 91 -18.40 9.10 -30.96
C GLY A 91 -18.99 8.10 -31.95
N SER A 92 -19.73 8.62 -32.92
CA SER A 92 -20.28 7.84 -34.04
C SER A 92 -19.34 7.94 -35.24
N PHE A 93 -18.95 6.80 -35.81
CA PHE A 93 -17.97 6.67 -36.91
C PHE A 93 -18.65 6.14 -38.19
N GLY A 94 -19.93 6.45 -38.38
CA GLY A 94 -20.73 5.97 -39.50
C GLY A 94 -21.39 4.63 -39.20
N SER A 95 -20.73 3.52 -39.56
CA SER A 95 -21.30 2.16 -39.42
C SER A 95 -21.20 1.58 -38.01
N PHE A 96 -20.42 2.21 -37.13
CA PHE A 96 -20.25 1.83 -35.73
C PHE A 96 -20.11 3.06 -34.84
N ARG A 97 -20.28 2.84 -33.54
CA ARG A 97 -19.97 3.80 -32.48
C ARG A 97 -18.81 3.27 -31.66
N LEU A 98 -17.92 4.15 -31.23
CA LEU A 98 -16.82 3.80 -30.33
C LEU A 98 -16.97 4.58 -29.03
N LYS A 99 -16.86 3.87 -27.91
CA LYS A 99 -16.68 4.43 -26.58
C LYS A 99 -15.29 4.06 -26.07
N TRP A 100 -14.50 5.06 -25.69
CA TRP A 100 -13.19 4.91 -25.05
C TRP A 100 -13.29 5.41 -23.62
N GLU A 101 -12.76 4.65 -22.66
CA GLU A 101 -12.62 5.08 -21.27
C GLU A 101 -11.23 4.76 -20.74
N ARG A 102 -10.56 5.80 -20.24
CA ARG A 102 -9.31 5.70 -19.51
C ARG A 102 -9.59 5.42 -18.04
N HIS A 103 -8.95 4.38 -17.54
CA HIS A 103 -8.88 4.03 -16.12
C HIS A 103 -7.47 4.29 -15.61
N THR A 104 -7.19 3.95 -14.34
CA THR A 104 -5.88 4.18 -13.73
C THR A 104 -4.77 3.47 -14.49
N GLU A 105 -4.87 2.15 -14.71
CA GLU A 105 -3.79 1.34 -15.30
C GLU A 105 -4.11 0.74 -16.68
N PHE A 106 -5.33 0.94 -17.19
CA PHE A 106 -5.79 0.35 -18.45
C PHE A 106 -6.80 1.28 -19.16
N SER A 107 -7.06 1.00 -20.43
CA SER A 107 -8.10 1.67 -21.23
C SER A 107 -9.07 0.67 -21.82
N THR A 108 -10.35 1.01 -21.84
CA THR A 108 -11.38 0.21 -22.53
C THR A 108 -11.77 0.86 -23.84
N TRP A 109 -11.96 0.03 -24.86
CA TRP A 109 -12.36 0.40 -26.21
C TRP A 109 -13.57 -0.43 -26.58
N THR A 110 -14.77 0.15 -26.50
CA THR A 110 -16.02 -0.54 -26.78
C THR A 110 -16.61 -0.07 -28.10
N VAL A 111 -16.66 -0.97 -29.06
CA VAL A 111 -17.27 -0.76 -30.38
C VAL A 111 -18.69 -1.28 -30.33
N PHE A 112 -19.66 -0.46 -30.71
CA PHE A 112 -21.07 -0.83 -30.83
C PHE A 112 -21.48 -0.76 -32.30
N ARG A 113 -22.19 -1.79 -32.76
CA ARG A 113 -22.71 -1.89 -34.12
C ARG A 113 -24.18 -2.32 -34.07
N PRO A 114 -25.13 -1.50 -34.56
CA PRO A 114 -26.51 -1.94 -34.73
C PRO A 114 -26.55 -3.23 -35.58
N SER A 115 -27.37 -4.19 -35.16
CA SER A 115 -27.59 -5.40 -35.95
C SER A 115 -28.87 -5.26 -36.74
N ALA A 116 -28.96 -5.91 -37.90
CA ALA A 116 -30.25 -6.12 -38.54
C ALA A 116 -31.10 -7.04 -37.65
N ALA A 117 -32.41 -6.75 -37.57
CA ALA A 117 -33.38 -7.67 -37.00
C ALA A 117 -33.32 -9.01 -37.75
N SER A 118 -33.49 -10.12 -37.03
CA SER A 118 -33.52 -11.44 -37.65
C SER A 118 -34.64 -11.51 -38.69
N ALA A 119 -34.30 -11.82 -39.94
CA ALA A 119 -35.28 -12.10 -40.96
C ALA A 119 -35.93 -13.47 -40.67
N ALA A 120 -37.25 -13.49 -40.52
CA ALA A 120 -38.07 -14.70 -40.47
C ALA A 120 -37.80 -15.70 -39.32
N GLY A 121 -37.62 -15.20 -38.09
CA GLY A 121 -37.67 -16.05 -36.88
C GLY A 121 -36.53 -17.08 -36.75
N VAL A 122 -35.45 -16.93 -37.53
CA VAL A 122 -34.27 -17.78 -37.45
C VAL A 122 -33.16 -17.03 -36.73
N LEU A 123 -32.78 -17.51 -35.56
CA LEU A 123 -31.63 -16.98 -34.84
C LEU A 123 -30.34 -17.53 -35.48
N VAL A 124 -29.62 -16.67 -36.19
CA VAL A 124 -28.26 -16.94 -36.68
C VAL A 124 -27.27 -16.68 -35.56
N ASP A 125 -26.14 -17.39 -35.53
CA ASP A 125 -25.08 -17.15 -34.55
C ASP A 125 -24.58 -15.69 -34.64
N PRO A 126 -24.84 -14.86 -33.60
CA PRO A 126 -24.53 -13.44 -33.66
C PRO A 126 -23.03 -13.16 -33.50
N PHE A 127 -22.22 -14.15 -33.14
CA PHE A 127 -20.78 -14.01 -32.95
C PHE A 127 -19.97 -14.23 -34.25
N LEU A 128 -20.60 -14.65 -35.35
CA LEU A 128 -19.94 -14.80 -36.66
C LEU A 128 -19.50 -13.46 -37.26
N GLU A 129 -20.17 -12.37 -36.89
CA GLU A 129 -19.85 -11.03 -37.35
C GLU A 129 -19.72 -10.08 -36.15
N PRO A 130 -18.59 -10.08 -35.45
CA PRO A 130 -18.37 -9.19 -34.32
C PRO A 130 -18.45 -7.71 -34.70
N ALA A 131 -18.76 -6.86 -33.71
CA ALA A 131 -18.77 -5.41 -33.90
C ALA A 131 -17.39 -4.87 -34.34
N LEU A 132 -16.32 -5.56 -33.94
CA LEU A 132 -14.93 -5.20 -34.26
C LEU A 132 -14.65 -5.18 -35.77
N ASN A 133 -15.36 -5.97 -36.57
CA ASN A 133 -15.19 -6.03 -38.03
C ASN A 133 -15.50 -4.69 -38.73
N ALA A 134 -16.18 -3.75 -38.06
CA ALA A 134 -16.46 -2.43 -38.60
C ALA A 134 -15.29 -1.44 -38.44
N VAL A 135 -14.27 -1.77 -37.64
CA VAL A 135 -13.16 -0.89 -37.31
C VAL A 135 -11.96 -1.22 -38.22
N PRO A 136 -11.19 -0.23 -38.69
CA PRO A 136 -10.01 -0.49 -39.54
C PRO A 136 -8.98 -1.40 -38.85
N GLY A 137 -8.59 -2.50 -39.50
CA GLY A 137 -7.66 -3.49 -38.95
C GLY A 137 -6.29 -2.93 -38.59
N GLU A 138 -5.74 -2.04 -39.44
CA GLU A 138 -4.47 -1.34 -39.17
C GLU A 138 -4.52 -0.47 -37.92
N TRP A 139 -5.68 0.14 -37.63
CA TRP A 139 -5.85 0.93 -36.42
C TRP A 139 -5.89 0.03 -35.19
N LEU A 140 -6.65 -1.07 -35.24
CA LEU A 140 -6.71 -2.06 -34.16
C LEU A 140 -5.35 -2.67 -33.82
N ALA A 141 -4.55 -2.99 -34.84
CA ALA A 141 -3.20 -3.53 -34.65
C ALA A 141 -2.25 -2.54 -33.96
N GLY A 142 -2.54 -1.24 -34.03
CA GLY A 142 -1.75 -0.19 -33.39
C GLY A 142 -2.22 0.23 -32.00
N LEU A 143 -3.21 -0.45 -31.42
CA LEU A 143 -3.75 -0.12 -30.09
C LEU A 143 -2.64 -0.15 -29.03
N PRO A 144 -2.50 0.88 -28.17
CA PRO A 144 -1.48 0.88 -27.12
C PRO A 144 -1.80 -0.13 -26.01
N GLY A 145 -0.75 -0.69 -25.41
CA GLY A 145 -0.85 -1.63 -24.29
C GLY A 145 -1.04 -3.08 -24.72
N GLU A 146 -1.32 -3.93 -23.74
CA GLU A 146 -1.50 -5.38 -23.92
C GLU A 146 -2.98 -5.76 -23.71
N LEU A 147 -3.53 -6.59 -24.61
CA LEU A 147 -4.91 -7.03 -24.50
C LEU A 147 -5.08 -7.95 -23.28
N MET A 148 -5.78 -7.47 -22.25
CA MET A 148 -6.13 -8.25 -21.07
C MET A 148 -7.50 -8.89 -21.18
N VAL A 149 -8.46 -8.20 -21.79
CA VAL A 149 -9.84 -8.66 -21.93
C VAL A 149 -10.36 -8.29 -23.30
N GLY A 150 -10.74 -9.30 -24.08
CA GLY A 150 -11.51 -9.15 -25.31
C GLY A 150 -12.84 -9.86 -25.14
N VAL A 151 -13.96 -9.14 -25.35
CA VAL A 151 -15.30 -9.72 -25.24
C VAL A 151 -16.20 -9.26 -26.38
N HIS A 152 -16.89 -10.22 -26.99
CA HIS A 152 -17.99 -9.99 -27.91
C HIS A 152 -19.32 -10.06 -27.17
N VAL A 153 -20.18 -9.06 -27.41
CA VAL A 153 -21.53 -8.99 -26.86
C VAL A 153 -22.54 -9.02 -28.00
N ALA A 154 -23.55 -9.86 -27.87
CA ALA A 154 -24.71 -9.86 -28.75
C ALA A 154 -25.97 -9.61 -27.92
N VAL A 155 -26.72 -8.57 -28.28
CA VAL A 155 -28.02 -8.26 -27.70
C VAL A 155 -29.09 -8.50 -28.75
N LEU A 156 -29.90 -9.54 -28.52
CA LEU A 156 -31.06 -9.89 -29.33
C LEU A 156 -32.23 -8.97 -28.98
N ASP A 157 -33.10 -8.72 -29.95
CA ASP A 157 -34.36 -8.00 -29.72
C ASP A 157 -35.44 -8.92 -29.13
N ALA A 158 -36.55 -8.33 -28.69
CA ALA A 158 -37.65 -9.06 -28.06
C ALA A 158 -38.44 -9.98 -29.01
N GLU A 159 -38.31 -9.76 -30.33
CA GLU A 159 -38.96 -10.59 -31.35
C GLU A 159 -38.10 -11.81 -31.72
N SER A 160 -36.82 -11.82 -31.34
CA SER A 160 -35.92 -12.94 -31.56
C SER A 160 -36.31 -14.13 -30.68
N PRO A 161 -36.34 -15.37 -31.22
CA PRO A 161 -36.62 -16.54 -30.40
C PRO A 161 -35.52 -16.73 -29.35
N GLU A 162 -35.90 -17.16 -28.15
CA GLU A 162 -34.93 -17.50 -27.11
C GLU A 162 -34.05 -18.67 -27.59
N PRO A 163 -32.72 -18.56 -27.50
CA PRO A 163 -31.80 -19.59 -27.99
C PRO A 163 -32.02 -20.92 -27.24
N SER A 164 -32.13 -22.02 -27.99
CA SER A 164 -32.20 -23.36 -27.40
C SER A 164 -30.88 -23.73 -26.72
N SER A 165 -30.90 -24.70 -25.79
CA SER A 165 -29.69 -25.21 -25.13
C SER A 165 -28.64 -25.74 -26.13
N ASN A 166 -29.06 -26.36 -27.23
CA ASN A 166 -28.15 -26.82 -28.29
C ASN A 166 -27.48 -25.64 -29.01
N MET A 167 -28.22 -24.55 -29.24
CA MET A 167 -27.66 -23.33 -29.84
C MET A 167 -26.67 -22.65 -28.89
N LEU A 168 -27.03 -22.51 -27.61
CA LEU A 168 -26.13 -21.98 -26.59
C LEU A 168 -24.85 -22.83 -26.49
N ALA A 169 -24.98 -24.15 -26.48
CA ALA A 169 -23.83 -25.05 -26.45
C ALA A 169 -22.96 -24.94 -27.70
N ALA A 170 -23.53 -24.69 -28.88
CA ALA A 170 -22.77 -24.42 -30.09
C ALA A 170 -22.02 -23.07 -30.01
N MET A 171 -22.69 -22.01 -29.54
CA MET A 171 -22.11 -20.67 -29.39
C MET A 171 -21.01 -20.61 -28.32
N PHE A 172 -21.11 -21.40 -27.25
CA PHE A 172 -20.12 -21.44 -26.16
C PHE A 172 -19.19 -22.67 -26.23
N GLY A 173 -19.31 -23.51 -27.26
CA GLY A 173 -18.53 -24.73 -27.44
C GLY A 173 -18.72 -25.82 -26.37
N SER A 174 -19.62 -25.63 -25.41
CA SER A 174 -19.91 -26.59 -24.33
C SER A 174 -21.26 -26.32 -23.67
N GLN A 175 -21.78 -27.29 -22.91
CA GLN A 175 -22.95 -27.10 -22.05
C GLN A 175 -22.63 -26.41 -20.70
N SER A 176 -21.36 -26.04 -20.46
CA SER A 176 -20.91 -25.43 -19.21
C SER A 176 -21.01 -23.90 -19.23
N TYR A 177 -22.13 -23.37 -19.69
CA TYR A 177 -22.45 -21.95 -19.63
C TYR A 177 -23.28 -21.62 -18.38
N ILE A 178 -23.26 -20.36 -17.99
CA ILE A 178 -24.10 -19.81 -16.92
C ILE A 178 -25.22 -18.97 -17.53
N GLY A 179 -26.30 -18.76 -16.78
CA GLY A 179 -27.48 -18.07 -17.27
C GLY A 179 -28.27 -17.41 -16.15
N THR A 180 -28.69 -16.17 -16.37
CA THR A 180 -29.36 -15.36 -15.37
C THR A 180 -30.42 -14.46 -16.00
N ARG A 181 -31.58 -14.36 -15.35
CA ARG A 181 -32.56 -13.30 -15.68
C ARG A 181 -32.21 -12.06 -14.90
N ILE A 182 -32.16 -10.91 -15.55
CA ILE A 182 -31.66 -9.66 -14.98
C ILE A 182 -32.67 -8.52 -15.13
N SER A 183 -32.42 -7.42 -14.43
CA SER A 183 -33.23 -6.20 -14.50
C SER A 183 -34.72 -6.43 -14.28
N GLY A 184 -35.09 -7.33 -13.37
CA GLY A 184 -36.50 -7.66 -13.09
C GLY A 184 -37.17 -8.47 -14.19
N ARG A 185 -36.44 -9.40 -14.82
CA ARG A 185 -36.88 -10.25 -15.96
C ARG A 185 -37.01 -9.50 -17.28
N ALA A 186 -36.52 -8.25 -17.37
CA ALA A 186 -36.50 -7.49 -18.62
C ALA A 186 -35.46 -8.01 -19.63
N ALA A 187 -34.50 -8.83 -19.20
CA ALA A 187 -33.56 -9.52 -20.07
C ALA A 187 -33.09 -10.85 -19.47
N THR A 188 -32.57 -11.73 -20.32
CA THR A 188 -31.79 -12.90 -19.93
C THR A 188 -30.37 -12.76 -20.47
N ALA A 189 -29.35 -13.10 -19.68
CA ALA A 189 -27.96 -13.09 -20.11
C ALA A 189 -27.32 -14.47 -19.93
N TRP A 190 -26.46 -14.85 -20.89
CA TRP A 190 -25.67 -16.07 -20.88
C TRP A 190 -24.21 -15.79 -21.22
N THR A 191 -23.32 -16.56 -20.60
CA THR A 191 -21.89 -16.56 -20.87
C THR A 191 -21.26 -17.82 -20.30
N ASP A 192 -20.06 -18.16 -20.74
CA ASP A 192 -19.21 -19.16 -20.10
C ASP A 192 -17.93 -18.54 -19.49
N PHE A 193 -17.72 -17.23 -19.67
CA PHE A 193 -16.53 -16.52 -19.23
C PHE A 193 -15.20 -17.09 -19.76
N ARG A 194 -15.24 -17.85 -20.86
CA ARG A 194 -14.06 -18.46 -21.50
C ARG A 194 -13.65 -17.67 -22.73
N ILE A 195 -12.37 -17.78 -23.06
CA ILE A 195 -11.85 -17.32 -24.35
C ILE A 195 -12.12 -18.41 -25.38
N HIS A 196 -12.75 -18.02 -26.49
CA HIS A 196 -13.10 -18.90 -27.61
C HIS A 196 -11.99 -18.91 -28.67
N GLY A 197 -12.18 -19.68 -29.75
CA GLY A 197 -11.15 -19.86 -30.79
C GLY A 197 -10.75 -18.58 -31.55
N ASP A 198 -11.56 -17.54 -31.46
CA ASP A 198 -11.29 -16.19 -31.99
C ASP A 198 -10.46 -15.32 -31.03
N GLY A 199 -10.19 -15.77 -29.80
CA GLY A 199 -9.47 -15.01 -28.78
C GLY A 199 -10.37 -14.14 -27.90
N PHE A 200 -11.70 -14.24 -28.01
CA PHE A 200 -12.65 -13.41 -27.28
C PHE A 200 -13.56 -14.23 -26.37
N SER A 201 -13.99 -13.64 -25.26
CA SER A 201 -15.12 -14.16 -24.49
C SER A 201 -16.45 -13.71 -25.11
N ARG A 202 -17.54 -14.41 -24.75
CA ARG A 202 -18.86 -14.21 -25.36
C ARG A 202 -19.91 -13.90 -24.29
N LEU A 203 -20.69 -12.86 -24.53
CA LEU A 203 -21.85 -12.45 -23.74
C LEU A 203 -23.07 -12.40 -24.66
N LEU A 204 -24.07 -13.25 -24.43
CA LEU A 204 -25.34 -13.22 -25.14
C LEU A 204 -26.43 -12.66 -24.23
N ILE A 205 -27.22 -11.73 -24.74
CA ILE A 205 -28.31 -11.08 -24.00
C ILE A 205 -29.56 -11.16 -24.85
N ALA A 206 -30.63 -11.77 -24.34
CA ALA A 206 -31.96 -11.67 -24.91
C ALA A 206 -32.70 -10.53 -24.21
N ASP A 207 -33.09 -9.51 -24.97
CA ASP A 207 -33.97 -8.45 -24.51
C ASP A 207 -35.42 -8.94 -24.49
N HIS A 208 -36.15 -8.71 -23.40
CA HIS A 208 -37.57 -9.01 -23.30
C HIS A 208 -38.44 -7.76 -23.22
N ALA A 209 -37.92 -6.68 -22.61
CA ALA A 209 -38.66 -5.45 -22.36
C ALA A 209 -37.76 -4.28 -21.89
N MET A 210 -36.47 -4.26 -22.24
CA MET A 210 -35.57 -3.20 -21.82
C MET A 210 -35.82 -1.92 -22.61
N THR A 211 -35.81 -0.78 -21.89
CA THR A 211 -35.61 0.52 -22.54
C THR A 211 -34.18 0.64 -23.07
N PRO A 212 -33.90 1.50 -24.07
CA PRO A 212 -32.54 1.66 -24.59
C PRO A 212 -31.49 2.05 -23.52
N ASN A 213 -31.91 2.81 -22.51
CA ASN A 213 -31.05 3.17 -21.37
C ASN A 213 -30.79 1.97 -20.44
N GLN A 214 -31.77 1.06 -20.29
CA GLN A 214 -31.57 -0.17 -19.53
C GLN A 214 -30.62 -1.12 -20.26
N ALA A 215 -30.80 -1.31 -21.58
CA ALA A 215 -29.91 -2.13 -22.39
C ALA A 215 -28.44 -1.66 -22.29
N GLY A 216 -28.22 -0.35 -22.42
CA GLY A 216 -26.94 0.30 -22.17
C GLY A 216 -26.28 -0.04 -20.84
N ARG A 217 -27.03 0.16 -19.75
CA ARG A 217 -26.56 -0.15 -18.39
C ARG A 217 -26.29 -1.64 -18.18
N VAL A 218 -27.11 -2.51 -18.74
CA VAL A 218 -26.93 -3.97 -18.64
C VAL A 218 -25.64 -4.39 -19.33
N VAL A 219 -25.44 -3.97 -20.59
CA VAL A 219 -24.23 -4.26 -21.35
C VAL A 219 -23.01 -3.73 -20.60
N GLN A 220 -23.04 -2.47 -20.17
CA GLN A 220 -21.94 -1.88 -19.41
C GLN A 220 -21.62 -2.68 -18.13
N ARG A 221 -22.63 -3.08 -17.35
CA ARG A 221 -22.41 -3.85 -16.11
C ARG A 221 -21.75 -5.19 -16.37
N LEU A 222 -22.19 -5.92 -17.41
CA LEU A 222 -21.61 -7.22 -17.75
C LEU A 222 -20.18 -7.07 -18.27
N LEU A 223 -19.92 -6.05 -19.08
CA LEU A 223 -18.57 -5.69 -19.53
C LEU A 223 -17.65 -5.31 -18.35
N GLU A 224 -18.16 -4.54 -17.39
CA GLU A 224 -17.42 -4.18 -16.18
C GLU A 224 -17.13 -5.40 -15.30
N ILE A 225 -18.07 -6.33 -15.15
CA ILE A 225 -17.83 -7.61 -14.46
C ILE A 225 -16.71 -8.40 -15.17
N GLU A 226 -16.78 -8.50 -16.50
CA GLU A 226 -15.79 -9.20 -17.31
C GLU A 226 -14.40 -8.58 -17.20
N THR A 227 -14.33 -7.26 -17.19
CA THR A 227 -13.06 -6.53 -17.06
C THR A 227 -12.49 -6.67 -15.66
N TYR A 228 -13.27 -6.28 -14.65
CA TYR A 228 -12.78 -6.18 -13.28
C TYR A 228 -12.50 -7.54 -12.65
N ARG A 229 -13.14 -8.64 -13.07
CA ARG A 229 -12.76 -9.99 -12.61
C ARG A 229 -11.34 -10.35 -13.03
N VAL A 230 -10.95 -10.02 -14.27
CA VAL A 230 -9.62 -10.35 -14.81
C VAL A 230 -8.58 -9.42 -14.19
N MET A 231 -8.89 -8.12 -14.10
CA MET A 231 -8.02 -7.14 -13.45
C MET A 231 -7.76 -7.49 -11.97
N ALA A 232 -8.78 -7.95 -11.24
CA ALA A 232 -8.61 -8.40 -9.87
C ALA A 232 -7.71 -9.65 -9.76
N LEU A 233 -7.80 -10.56 -10.74
CA LEU A 233 -6.98 -11.78 -10.77
C LEU A 233 -5.49 -11.54 -11.05
N LEU A 234 -5.10 -10.35 -11.53
CA LEU A 234 -3.68 -9.98 -11.68
C LEU A 234 -2.90 -10.04 -10.35
N ALA A 235 -3.58 -9.94 -9.20
CA ALA A 235 -2.96 -10.08 -7.90
C ALA A 235 -2.62 -11.53 -7.49
N LEU A 236 -3.32 -12.51 -8.05
CA LEU A 236 -3.13 -13.92 -7.67
C LEU A 236 -1.72 -14.45 -7.96
N PRO A 237 -1.11 -14.25 -9.16
CA PRO A 237 0.27 -14.68 -9.39
C PRO A 237 1.26 -13.94 -8.48
N VAL A 238 1.00 -12.66 -8.15
CA VAL A 238 1.82 -11.89 -7.21
C VAL A 238 1.77 -12.52 -5.81
N ALA A 239 0.58 -12.82 -5.30
CA ALA A 239 0.39 -13.50 -4.02
C ALA A 239 1.13 -14.86 -3.97
N ARG A 240 1.01 -15.66 -5.03
CA ARG A 240 1.69 -16.96 -5.14
C ARG A 240 3.21 -16.83 -5.22
N GLY A 241 3.72 -15.77 -5.86
CA GLY A 241 5.15 -15.51 -5.99
C GLY A 241 5.81 -15.08 -4.68
N VAL A 242 5.10 -14.34 -3.82
CA VAL A 242 5.67 -13.87 -2.54
C VAL A 242 5.52 -14.84 -1.39
N LEU A 243 4.55 -15.76 -1.43
CA LEU A 243 4.32 -16.76 -0.39
C LEU A 243 5.59 -17.55 0.03
N PRO A 244 6.43 -18.05 -0.90
CA PRO A 244 7.67 -18.73 -0.55
C PRO A 244 8.73 -17.84 0.10
N ARG A 245 8.66 -16.51 -0.10
CA ARG A 245 9.57 -15.54 0.53
C ARG A 245 9.16 -15.24 1.98
N ILE A 246 7.85 -15.24 2.28
CA ILE A 246 7.31 -14.90 3.61
C ILE A 246 7.62 -15.99 4.65
N GLY A 247 7.48 -17.27 4.29
CA GLY A 247 7.65 -18.38 5.23
C GLY A 247 9.01 -18.39 5.95
N PRO A 248 10.15 -18.27 5.22
CA PRO A 248 11.47 -18.17 5.84
C PRO A 248 11.62 -16.96 6.77
N ILE A 249 11.08 -15.79 6.40
CA ILE A 249 11.16 -14.58 7.24
C ILE A 249 10.37 -14.78 8.55
N GLU A 250 9.18 -15.39 8.49
CA GLU A 250 8.38 -15.70 9.67
C GLU A 250 9.09 -16.67 10.62
N ALA A 251 9.80 -17.67 10.08
CA ALA A 251 10.58 -18.65 10.83
C ALA A 251 11.83 -18.02 11.46
N ASP A 252 12.58 -17.24 10.69
CA ASP A 252 13.77 -16.51 11.16
C ASP A 252 13.41 -15.52 12.25
N LEU A 253 12.29 -14.82 12.13
CA LEU A 253 11.81 -13.93 13.18
C LEU A 253 11.44 -14.69 14.46
N ALA A 254 10.83 -15.87 14.35
CA ALA A 254 10.50 -16.70 15.50
C ALA A 254 11.77 -17.18 16.24
N ASP A 255 12.79 -17.63 15.49
CA ASP A 255 14.12 -17.97 16.01
C ASP A 255 14.76 -16.76 16.74
N LEU A 256 14.82 -15.61 16.07
CA LEU A 256 15.34 -14.36 16.65
C LEU A 256 14.66 -14.00 17.97
N THR A 257 13.32 -14.01 18.00
CA THR A 257 12.58 -13.67 19.23
C THR A 257 12.87 -14.63 20.39
N THR A 258 13.19 -15.89 20.09
CA THR A 258 13.61 -16.88 21.11
C THR A 258 15.03 -16.59 21.59
N ARG A 259 15.96 -16.25 20.68
CA ARG A 259 17.33 -15.87 21.02
C ARG A 259 17.40 -14.58 21.85
N ILE A 260 16.53 -13.60 21.58
CA ILE A 260 16.43 -12.36 22.37
C ILE A 260 16.21 -12.65 23.86
N ALA A 261 15.48 -13.71 24.20
CA ALA A 261 15.25 -14.08 25.60
C ALA A 261 16.51 -14.63 26.30
N THR A 262 17.40 -15.29 25.56
CA THR A 262 18.55 -16.03 26.10
C THR A 262 19.90 -15.34 25.94
N LEU A 263 19.94 -14.11 25.42
CA LEU A 263 21.14 -13.29 25.21
C LEU A 263 22.07 -13.21 26.44
N ARG A 264 23.37 -13.46 26.22
CA ARG A 264 24.42 -13.45 27.26
C ARG A 264 25.57 -12.46 27.01
N GLY A 265 25.66 -11.81 25.85
CA GLY A 265 26.75 -10.88 25.53
C GLY A 265 26.47 -9.89 24.39
N LEU A 266 27.31 -8.86 24.30
CA LEU A 266 27.17 -7.72 23.36
C LEU A 266 27.37 -8.10 21.88
N ASP A 267 28.23 -9.08 21.58
CA ASP A 267 28.46 -9.52 20.20
C ASP A 267 27.24 -10.26 19.63
N ASP A 268 26.57 -11.07 20.46
CA ASP A 268 25.30 -11.72 20.12
C ASP A 268 24.20 -10.67 19.85
N GLU A 269 24.16 -9.58 20.62
CA GLU A 269 23.19 -8.50 20.44
C GLU A 269 23.36 -7.77 19.10
N ARG A 270 24.61 -7.50 18.68
CA ARG A 270 24.90 -6.89 17.38
C ARG A 270 24.49 -7.79 16.23
N GLU A 271 24.82 -9.08 16.30
CA GLU A 271 24.42 -10.07 15.29
C GLU A 271 22.88 -10.12 15.13
N LEU A 272 22.14 -10.16 16.25
CA LEU A 272 20.68 -10.18 16.22
C LEU A 272 20.09 -8.88 15.64
N LEU A 273 20.70 -7.73 15.93
CA LEU A 273 20.26 -6.44 15.39
C LEU A 273 20.44 -6.36 13.88
N ASP A 274 21.59 -6.81 13.37
CA ASP A 274 21.86 -6.84 11.92
C ASP A 274 20.88 -7.78 11.21
N ARG A 275 20.66 -8.98 11.76
CA ARG A 275 19.72 -9.95 11.19
C ARG A 275 18.29 -9.43 11.22
N LEU A 276 17.87 -8.77 12.31
CA LEU A 276 16.53 -8.17 12.41
C LEU A 276 16.33 -7.00 11.44
N THR A 277 17.36 -6.17 11.25
CA THR A 277 17.35 -5.08 10.26
C THR A 277 17.16 -5.62 8.84
N LEU A 278 17.82 -6.75 8.52
CA LEU A 278 17.63 -7.44 7.24
C LEU A 278 16.20 -7.95 7.07
N LEU A 279 15.62 -8.60 8.09
CA LEU A 279 14.23 -9.09 8.02
C LEU A 279 13.23 -7.93 7.87
N ALA A 280 13.47 -6.80 8.54
CA ALA A 280 12.66 -5.59 8.40
C ALA A 280 12.70 -5.07 6.96
N ALA A 281 13.90 -4.91 6.40
CA ALA A 281 14.09 -4.45 5.03
C ALA A 281 13.42 -5.39 4.01
N GLN A 282 13.57 -6.70 4.18
CA GLN A 282 12.94 -7.70 3.30
C GLN A 282 11.41 -7.66 3.39
N THR A 283 10.86 -7.53 4.60
CA THR A 283 9.41 -7.46 4.82
C THR A 283 8.83 -6.20 4.18
N GLU A 284 9.44 -5.04 4.42
CA GLU A 284 9.02 -3.75 3.85
C GLU A 284 9.16 -3.74 2.33
N GLN A 285 10.21 -4.36 1.78
CA GLN A 285 10.36 -4.51 0.34
C GLN A 285 9.20 -5.31 -0.27
N ILE A 286 8.87 -6.48 0.30
CA ILE A 286 7.74 -7.30 -0.20
C ILE A 286 6.42 -6.54 -0.06
N ALA A 287 6.21 -5.84 1.06
CA ALA A 287 5.01 -5.05 1.28
C ALA A 287 4.87 -3.93 0.23
N ALA A 288 5.94 -3.17 -0.03
CA ALA A 288 5.96 -2.10 -1.03
C ALA A 288 5.74 -2.64 -2.45
N GLU A 289 6.39 -3.75 -2.82
CA GLU A 289 6.25 -4.40 -4.13
C GLU A 289 4.81 -4.87 -4.42
N THR A 290 4.06 -5.25 -3.38
CA THR A 290 2.74 -5.88 -3.53
C THR A 290 1.55 -4.98 -3.20
N ALA A 291 1.76 -3.88 -2.45
CA ALA A 291 0.71 -3.02 -1.92
C ALA A 291 -0.28 -2.52 -3.00
N TYR A 292 0.24 -1.99 -4.10
CA TYR A 292 -0.60 -1.49 -5.18
C TYR A 292 -1.50 -2.58 -5.78
N ARG A 293 -0.93 -3.76 -6.03
CA ARG A 293 -1.65 -4.85 -6.70
C ARG A 293 -2.72 -5.48 -5.81
N PHE A 294 -2.45 -5.66 -4.51
CA PHE A 294 -3.46 -6.13 -3.56
C PHE A 294 -4.56 -5.08 -3.34
N GLY A 295 -4.20 -3.80 -3.22
CA GLY A 295 -5.16 -2.71 -3.15
C GLY A 295 -6.08 -2.63 -4.38
N ALA A 296 -5.49 -2.72 -5.58
CA ALA A 296 -6.23 -2.73 -6.85
C ALA A 296 -7.16 -3.93 -6.95
N ALA A 297 -6.69 -5.14 -6.62
CA ALA A 297 -7.53 -6.34 -6.67
C ALA A 297 -8.73 -6.27 -5.74
N ARG A 298 -8.57 -5.74 -4.52
CA ARG A 298 -9.68 -5.49 -3.59
C ARG A 298 -10.68 -4.48 -4.15
N ALA A 299 -10.19 -3.38 -4.73
CA ALA A 299 -11.04 -2.37 -5.34
C ALA A 299 -11.84 -2.91 -6.54
N TYR A 300 -11.19 -3.67 -7.43
CA TYR A 300 -11.84 -4.30 -8.57
C TYR A 300 -12.84 -5.38 -8.16
N TYR A 301 -12.51 -6.20 -7.17
CA TYR A 301 -13.43 -7.20 -6.64
C TYR A 301 -14.71 -6.55 -6.08
N ASN A 302 -14.57 -5.47 -5.30
CA ASN A 302 -15.72 -4.71 -4.79
C ASN A 302 -16.59 -4.14 -5.93
N LEU A 303 -15.98 -3.73 -7.04
CA LEU A 303 -16.73 -3.30 -8.23
C LEU A 303 -17.51 -4.47 -8.83
N VAL A 304 -16.88 -5.64 -9.00
CA VAL A 304 -17.57 -6.86 -9.49
C VAL A 304 -18.78 -7.18 -8.62
N GLU A 305 -18.61 -7.26 -7.30
CA GLU A 305 -19.71 -7.55 -6.36
C GLU A 305 -20.85 -6.54 -6.48
N LYS A 306 -20.51 -5.24 -6.54
CA LYS A 306 -21.52 -4.19 -6.70
C LYS A 306 -22.29 -4.33 -8.01
N ARG A 307 -21.62 -4.66 -9.13
CA ARG A 307 -22.28 -4.85 -10.42
C ARG A 307 -23.20 -6.06 -10.45
N ILE A 308 -22.80 -7.15 -9.81
CA ILE A 308 -23.63 -8.35 -9.67
C ILE A 308 -24.92 -8.02 -8.90
N VAL A 309 -24.82 -7.32 -7.77
CA VAL A 309 -26.00 -6.87 -7.01
C VAL A 309 -26.90 -5.98 -7.87
N GLU A 310 -26.31 -5.07 -8.63
CA GLU A 310 -27.04 -4.16 -9.51
C GLU A 310 -27.73 -4.83 -10.72
N LEU A 311 -27.27 -6.00 -11.16
CA LEU A 311 -27.94 -6.80 -12.19
C LEU A 311 -29.32 -7.30 -11.74
N ARG A 312 -29.54 -7.44 -10.42
CA ARG A 312 -30.76 -8.00 -9.83
C ARG A 312 -31.07 -9.37 -10.45
N GLU A 313 -30.09 -10.26 -10.34
CA GLU A 313 -30.14 -11.60 -10.91
C GLU A 313 -31.29 -12.45 -10.32
N ILE A 314 -31.91 -13.23 -11.19
CA ILE A 314 -32.91 -14.23 -10.88
C ILE A 314 -32.48 -15.53 -11.55
N ARG A 315 -32.42 -16.60 -10.75
CA ARG A 315 -31.97 -17.92 -11.20
C ARG A 315 -32.82 -18.44 -12.37
N ILE A 316 -32.14 -19.09 -13.30
CA ILE A 316 -32.74 -19.98 -14.30
C ILE A 316 -32.48 -21.40 -13.81
N GLU A 317 -33.54 -22.21 -13.67
CA GLU A 317 -33.39 -23.58 -13.19
C GLU A 317 -32.38 -24.36 -14.05
N GLY A 318 -31.47 -25.07 -13.37
CA GLY A 318 -30.40 -25.84 -14.02
C GLY A 318 -29.14 -25.04 -14.41
N LEU A 319 -29.13 -23.70 -14.29
CA LEU A 319 -27.97 -22.87 -14.61
C LEU A 319 -27.46 -22.08 -13.39
N PRO A 320 -26.14 -22.01 -13.16
CA PRO A 320 -25.57 -21.08 -12.18
C PRO A 320 -25.80 -19.63 -12.62
N THR A 321 -25.91 -18.72 -11.64
CA THR A 321 -25.93 -17.26 -11.89
C THR A 321 -24.52 -16.70 -12.05
N VAL A 322 -24.40 -15.42 -12.46
CA VAL A 322 -23.11 -14.72 -12.50
C VAL A 322 -22.52 -14.62 -11.10
N GLY A 323 -23.34 -14.26 -10.10
CA GLY A 323 -22.94 -14.23 -8.69
C GLY A 323 -22.37 -15.55 -8.19
N GLU A 324 -23.09 -16.66 -8.39
CA GLU A 324 -22.63 -17.99 -7.95
C GLU A 324 -21.31 -18.41 -8.62
N PHE A 325 -21.15 -18.08 -9.90
CA PHE A 325 -19.91 -18.33 -10.62
C PHE A 325 -18.75 -17.54 -10.00
N MET A 326 -18.94 -16.24 -9.75
CA MET A 326 -17.90 -15.39 -9.16
C MET A 326 -17.55 -15.80 -7.73
N ASP A 327 -18.52 -16.14 -6.89
CA ASP A 327 -18.29 -16.61 -5.52
C ASP A 327 -17.43 -17.88 -5.47
N ARG A 328 -17.62 -18.78 -6.45
CA ARG A 328 -16.90 -20.05 -6.52
C ARG A 328 -15.55 -19.95 -7.22
N ARG A 329 -15.37 -19.01 -8.16
CA ARG A 329 -14.20 -18.97 -9.06
C ARG A 329 -13.31 -17.75 -8.89
N LEU A 330 -13.86 -16.61 -8.47
CA LEU A 330 -13.11 -15.37 -8.24
C LEU A 330 -12.79 -15.19 -6.75
N ALA A 331 -13.79 -15.30 -5.87
CA ALA A 331 -13.62 -15.01 -4.44
C ALA A 331 -12.49 -15.81 -3.73
N PRO A 332 -12.23 -17.10 -4.04
CA PRO A 332 -11.10 -17.82 -3.44
C PRO A 332 -9.73 -17.22 -3.78
N ALA A 333 -9.56 -16.68 -5.00
CA ALA A 333 -8.31 -16.02 -5.40
C ALA A 333 -8.12 -14.71 -4.65
N ILE A 334 -9.19 -13.94 -4.45
CA ILE A 334 -9.16 -12.69 -3.68
C ILE A 334 -8.84 -12.96 -2.22
N ARG A 335 -9.48 -13.94 -1.59
CA ARG A 335 -9.15 -14.38 -0.21
C ARG A 335 -7.69 -14.80 -0.07
N THR A 336 -7.09 -15.39 -1.10
CA THR A 336 -5.65 -15.71 -1.09
C THR A 336 -4.80 -14.45 -1.04
N CYS A 337 -5.15 -13.42 -1.81
CA CYS A 337 -4.45 -12.14 -1.81
C CYS A 337 -4.59 -11.43 -0.45
N GLU A 338 -5.80 -11.38 0.10
CA GLU A 338 -6.08 -10.79 1.41
C GLU A 338 -5.35 -11.50 2.56
N ALA A 339 -5.27 -12.83 2.50
CA ALA A 339 -4.52 -13.62 3.49
C ALA A 339 -3.01 -13.32 3.44
N VAL A 340 -2.45 -13.15 2.25
CA VAL A 340 -1.03 -12.79 2.08
C VAL A 340 -0.77 -11.35 2.57
N GLU A 341 -1.62 -10.40 2.19
CA GLU A 341 -1.54 -9.01 2.68
C GLU A 341 -1.61 -8.95 4.22
N SER A 342 -2.55 -9.69 4.82
CA SER A 342 -2.69 -9.77 6.28
C SER A 342 -1.48 -10.40 6.96
N ARG A 343 -0.88 -11.44 6.36
CA ARG A 343 0.36 -12.06 6.87
C ARG A 343 1.54 -11.09 6.81
N LEU A 344 1.70 -10.34 5.72
CA LEU A 344 2.75 -9.32 5.60
C LEU A 344 2.58 -8.22 6.66
N HIS A 345 1.35 -7.76 6.87
CA HIS A 345 1.08 -6.75 7.89
C HIS A 345 1.39 -7.28 9.31
N ALA A 346 0.95 -8.50 9.63
CA ALA A 346 1.26 -9.13 10.91
C ALA A 346 2.77 -9.35 11.11
N LEU A 347 3.49 -9.70 10.04
CA LEU A 347 4.94 -9.86 10.05
C LEU A 347 5.66 -8.54 10.32
N SER A 348 5.32 -7.46 9.61
CA SER A 348 5.89 -6.12 9.83
C SER A 348 5.68 -5.67 11.29
N GLN A 349 4.47 -5.86 11.84
CA GLN A 349 4.20 -5.57 13.25
C GLN A 349 5.04 -6.42 14.23
N ARG A 350 5.25 -7.72 13.94
CA ARG A 350 6.09 -8.59 14.76
C ARG A 350 7.55 -8.18 14.71
N VAL A 351 8.06 -7.79 13.54
CA VAL A 351 9.44 -7.28 13.36
C VAL A 351 9.64 -5.98 14.15
N ALA A 352 8.69 -5.05 14.08
CA ALA A 352 8.74 -3.81 14.85
C ALA A 352 8.79 -4.09 16.37
N ARG A 353 7.93 -4.98 16.88
CA ARG A 353 7.95 -5.38 18.29
C ARG A 353 9.26 -6.06 18.70
N ALA A 354 9.80 -6.95 17.87
CA ALA A 354 11.09 -7.58 18.14
C ALA A 354 12.22 -6.54 18.20
N SER A 355 12.15 -5.50 17.36
CA SER A 355 13.13 -4.42 17.32
C SER A 355 13.07 -3.57 18.58
N ASP A 356 11.87 -3.26 19.07
CA ASP A 356 11.68 -2.55 20.33
C ASP A 356 12.19 -3.33 21.54
N LEU A 357 11.93 -4.65 21.58
CA LEU A 357 12.42 -5.53 22.64
C LEU A 357 13.96 -5.62 22.65
N LEU A 358 14.58 -5.79 21.48
CA LEU A 358 16.03 -5.85 21.37
C LEU A 358 16.67 -4.53 21.78
N ARG A 359 16.12 -3.39 21.32
CA ARG A 359 16.59 -2.05 21.72
C ARG A 359 16.53 -1.86 23.23
N THR A 360 15.39 -2.19 23.85
CA THR A 360 15.21 -2.08 25.31
C THR A 360 16.22 -2.94 26.06
N ARG A 361 16.50 -4.15 25.57
CA ARG A 361 17.47 -5.05 26.23
C ARG A 361 18.90 -4.53 26.10
N VAL A 362 19.30 -4.02 24.94
CA VAL A 362 20.60 -3.39 24.72
C VAL A 362 20.77 -2.18 25.64
N GLU A 363 19.75 -1.32 25.74
CA GLU A 363 19.75 -0.17 26.65
C GLU A 363 19.99 -0.60 28.11
N ILE A 364 19.26 -1.61 28.59
CA ILE A 364 19.45 -2.16 29.96
C ILE A 364 20.85 -2.77 30.15
N ALA A 365 21.37 -3.49 29.14
CA ALA A 365 22.70 -4.09 29.22
C ALA A 365 23.80 -3.03 29.32
N VAL A 366 23.70 -1.95 28.53
CA VAL A 366 24.62 -0.81 28.57
C VAL A 366 24.53 -0.06 29.91
N GLU A 367 23.32 0.18 30.42
CA GLU A 367 23.12 0.79 31.73
C GLU A 367 23.73 -0.06 32.86
N GLY A 368 23.55 -1.38 32.81
CA GLY A 368 24.16 -2.32 33.75
C GLY A 368 25.69 -2.27 33.73
N GLN A 369 26.30 -2.23 32.54
CA GLN A 369 27.76 -2.08 32.38
C GLN A 369 28.26 -0.76 32.94
N ASN A 370 27.54 0.35 32.67
CA ASN A 370 27.89 1.66 33.21
C ASN A 370 27.83 1.68 34.74
N ALA A 371 26.81 1.05 35.34
CA ALA A 371 26.69 0.93 36.79
C ALA A 371 27.86 0.13 37.40
N GLU A 372 28.24 -0.99 36.78
CA GLU A 372 29.37 -1.80 37.23
C GLU A 372 30.70 -1.02 37.12
N LEU A 373 30.89 -0.27 36.03
CA LEU A 373 32.05 0.58 35.84
C LEU A 373 32.14 1.66 36.93
N LEU A 374 31.04 2.34 37.25
CA LEU A 374 30.96 3.32 38.33
C LEU A 374 31.28 2.70 39.70
N LEU A 375 30.75 1.51 40.00
CA LEU A 375 31.07 0.79 41.24
C LEU A 375 32.56 0.42 41.32
N SER A 376 33.17 0.02 40.21
CA SER A 376 34.61 -0.27 40.15
C SER A 376 35.47 1.00 40.37
N MET A 377 34.98 2.16 39.92
CA MET A 377 35.63 3.45 40.12
C MET A 377 35.53 3.88 41.59
N ASP A 378 34.36 3.75 42.21
CA ASP A 378 34.17 4.07 43.63
C ASP A 378 35.06 3.21 44.53
N LYS A 379 35.14 1.90 44.28
CA LYS A 379 36.07 1.00 44.99
C LYS A 379 37.53 1.43 44.85
N ARG A 380 37.95 1.81 43.63
CA ARG A 380 39.31 2.30 43.37
C ARG A 380 39.57 3.63 44.08
N ALA A 381 38.61 4.55 44.07
CA ALA A 381 38.70 5.82 44.78
C ALA A 381 38.82 5.60 46.30
N GLN A 382 38.02 4.71 46.89
CA GLN A 382 38.12 4.36 48.31
C GLN A 382 39.48 3.73 48.67
N LEU A 383 40.01 2.86 47.82
CA LEU A 383 41.36 2.29 48.01
C LEU A 383 42.44 3.37 47.93
N GLN A 384 42.33 4.31 46.99
CA GLN A 384 43.24 5.45 46.88
C GLN A 384 43.18 6.33 48.13
N LEU A 385 41.98 6.61 48.65
CA LEU A 385 41.80 7.36 49.89
C LEU A 385 42.46 6.66 51.09
N ARG A 386 42.30 5.34 51.23
CA ARG A 386 42.94 4.58 52.31
C ARG A 386 44.47 4.55 52.19
N LEU A 387 45.00 4.40 50.98
CA LEU A 387 46.45 4.46 50.75
C LEU A 387 47.00 5.86 51.04
N GLN A 388 46.24 6.91 50.74
CA GLN A 388 46.62 8.27 51.08
C GLN A 388 46.61 8.49 52.60
N GLU A 389 45.60 7.99 53.31
CA GLU A 389 45.55 8.03 54.78
C GLU A 389 46.73 7.29 55.43
N THR A 390 47.17 6.15 54.88
CA THR A 390 48.34 5.43 55.41
C THR A 390 49.65 6.18 55.17
N VAL A 391 49.81 6.83 54.00
CA VAL A 391 50.96 7.69 53.70
C VAL A 391 50.96 8.94 54.60
N GLU A 392 49.79 9.52 54.86
CA GLU A 392 49.64 10.64 55.79
C GLU A 392 50.07 10.25 57.20
N GLY A 393 49.67 9.07 57.70
CA GLY A 393 50.12 8.55 58.99
C GLY A 393 51.65 8.40 59.09
N LEU A 394 52.29 7.94 58.02
CA LEU A 394 53.75 7.84 57.94
C LEU A 394 54.42 9.23 57.88
N SER A 395 53.79 10.21 57.22
CA SER A 395 54.32 11.58 57.13
C SER A 395 54.40 12.27 58.50
N VAL A 396 53.46 11.99 59.40
CA VAL A 396 53.50 12.51 60.79
C VAL A 396 54.77 12.05 61.50
N VAL A 397 55.15 10.78 61.32
CA VAL A 397 56.39 10.23 61.90
C VAL A 397 57.62 10.88 61.29
N ALA A 398 57.69 10.95 59.95
CA ALA A 398 58.82 11.54 59.24
C ALA A 398 59.03 13.04 59.56
N ILE A 399 57.95 13.83 59.50
CA ILE A 399 57.98 15.28 59.82
C ILE A 399 58.36 15.50 61.28
N SER A 400 57.80 14.71 62.21
CA SER A 400 58.13 14.83 63.64
C SER A 400 59.61 14.53 63.90
N TYR A 401 60.17 13.51 63.24
CA TYR A 401 61.59 13.18 63.35
C TYR A 401 62.48 14.34 62.87
N TYR A 402 62.19 14.91 61.69
CA TYR A 402 62.95 16.05 61.17
C TYR A 402 62.83 17.29 62.06
N LEU A 403 61.63 17.59 62.57
CA LEU A 403 61.40 18.77 63.41
C LEU A 403 62.12 18.65 64.77
N VAL A 404 62.09 17.46 65.39
CA VAL A 404 62.88 17.17 66.60
C VAL A 404 64.38 17.34 66.32
N GLY A 405 64.87 16.90 65.16
CA GLY A 405 66.25 17.12 64.72
C GLY A 405 66.61 18.60 64.66
N ILE A 406 65.76 19.44 64.05
CA ILE A 406 65.94 20.90 63.97
C ILE A 406 66.00 21.52 65.37
N VAL A 407 65.07 21.15 66.26
CA VAL A 407 65.06 21.63 67.66
C VAL A 407 66.36 21.23 68.37
N GLY A 408 66.85 20.01 68.15
CA GLY A 408 68.11 19.54 68.70
C GLY A 408 69.33 20.34 68.21
N TYR A 409 69.39 20.67 66.90
CA TYR A 409 70.45 21.53 66.36
C TYR A 409 70.36 22.96 66.91
N ALA A 410 69.15 23.52 67.01
CA ALA A 410 68.93 24.85 67.59
C ALA A 410 69.35 24.91 69.08
N ALA A 411 68.99 23.89 69.87
CA ALA A 411 69.38 23.79 71.27
C ALA A 411 70.91 23.73 71.45
N LYS A 412 71.62 22.99 70.58
CA LYS A 412 73.09 22.96 70.54
C LYS A 412 73.68 24.34 70.19
N GLY A 413 73.07 25.06 69.25
CA GLY A 413 73.47 26.44 68.90
C GLY A 413 73.30 27.43 70.05
N VAL A 414 72.18 27.35 70.78
CA VAL A 414 71.88 28.18 71.96
C VAL A 414 72.85 27.89 73.12
N LYS A 415 73.20 26.63 73.35
CA LYS A 415 74.25 26.26 74.31
C LYS A 415 75.62 26.85 73.94
N GLY A 416 75.92 26.93 72.64
CA GLY A 416 77.12 27.58 72.11
C GLY A 416 77.18 29.10 72.38
N LEU A 417 76.04 29.76 72.62
CA LEU A 417 75.93 31.19 72.92
C LEU A 417 76.05 31.53 74.43
N GLY A 418 76.39 30.54 75.28
CA GLY A 418 76.69 30.77 76.69
C GLY A 418 75.50 30.65 77.66
N MET A 419 74.33 30.23 77.19
CA MET A 419 73.18 29.92 78.04
C MET A 419 73.28 28.48 78.58
N LYS A 420 72.99 28.27 79.89
CA LYS A 420 72.98 26.96 80.55
C LYS A 420 71.73 26.15 80.19
N VAL A 421 71.65 25.65 78.97
CA VAL A 421 70.57 24.76 78.52
C VAL A 421 71.17 23.38 78.23
N ASP A 422 70.58 22.33 78.83
CA ASP A 422 70.92 20.95 78.53
C ASP A 422 70.17 20.49 77.26
N PRO A 423 70.84 20.26 76.13
CA PRO A 423 70.19 19.94 74.86
C PRO A 423 69.42 18.62 74.91
N ASP A 424 69.90 17.64 75.68
CA ASP A 424 69.28 16.30 75.70
C ASP A 424 67.98 16.33 76.49
N LEU A 425 67.94 17.09 77.59
CA LEU A 425 66.72 17.31 78.38
C LEU A 425 65.66 18.10 77.60
N LEU A 426 66.09 19.12 76.85
CA LEU A 426 65.20 19.94 76.03
C LEU A 426 64.62 19.15 74.85
N VAL A 427 65.45 18.35 74.16
CA VAL A 427 64.97 17.46 73.10
C VAL A 427 63.98 16.43 73.65
N GLY A 428 64.27 15.81 74.79
CA GLY A 428 63.37 14.86 75.45
C GLY A 428 61.99 15.45 75.78
N LEU A 429 61.95 16.68 76.30
CA LEU A 429 60.69 17.38 76.61
C LEU A 429 59.92 17.78 75.33
N MET A 430 60.64 18.11 74.25
CA MET A 430 60.03 18.62 73.02
C MET A 430 59.49 17.51 72.11
N ILE A 431 59.93 16.25 72.22
CA ILE A 431 59.41 15.13 71.42
C ILE A 431 57.87 14.99 71.49
N PRO A 432 57.24 14.86 72.68
CA PRO A 432 55.78 14.72 72.75
C PRO A 432 55.04 15.98 72.28
N ILE A 433 55.63 17.17 72.49
CA ILE A 433 55.06 18.46 72.06
C ILE A 433 55.06 18.54 70.53
N VAL A 434 56.17 18.19 69.89
CA VAL A 434 56.32 18.19 68.43
C VAL A 434 55.38 17.18 67.78
N ILE A 435 55.30 15.96 68.30
CA ILE A 435 54.39 14.94 67.77
C ILE A 435 52.93 15.40 67.91
N ALA A 436 52.53 15.93 69.06
CA ALA A 436 51.18 16.44 69.28
C ALA A 436 50.85 17.64 68.37
N PHE A 437 51.83 18.52 68.14
CA PHE A 437 51.70 19.68 67.26
C PHE A 437 51.56 19.27 65.79
N VAL A 438 52.44 18.39 65.28
CA VAL A 438 52.39 17.90 63.89
C VAL A 438 51.11 17.10 63.66
N TRP A 439 50.74 16.22 64.59
CA TRP A 439 49.50 15.44 64.49
C TRP A 439 48.27 16.36 64.47
N SER A 440 48.21 17.36 65.35
CA SER A 440 47.12 18.34 65.38
C SER A 440 47.10 19.21 64.11
N GLY A 441 48.26 19.60 63.59
CA GLY A 441 48.39 20.38 62.36
C GLY A 441 47.87 19.62 61.15
N VAL A 442 48.32 18.39 60.94
CA VAL A 442 47.85 17.51 59.85
C VAL A 442 46.35 17.24 59.97
N ARG A 443 45.86 16.96 61.18
CA ARG A 443 44.44 16.72 61.44
C ARG A 443 43.57 17.96 61.20
N ARG A 444 44.09 19.17 61.48
CA ARG A 444 43.39 20.44 61.25
C ARG A 444 43.33 20.81 59.77
N ILE A 445 44.44 20.62 59.03
CA ILE A 445 44.48 20.79 57.57
C ILE A 445 43.47 19.85 56.91
N ARG A 446 43.43 18.58 57.33
CA ARG A 446 42.43 17.62 56.86
C ARG A 446 41.01 18.12 57.09
N LYS A 447 40.68 18.59 58.31
CA LYS A 447 39.34 19.08 58.64
C LYS A 447 38.89 20.26 57.76
N VAL A 448 39.82 21.09 57.31
CA VAL A 448 39.54 22.21 56.40
C VAL A 448 39.33 21.73 54.97
N ILE A 449 40.12 20.75 54.49
CA ILE A 449 40.03 20.21 53.13
C ILE A 449 38.80 19.30 52.96
N THR A 450 38.51 18.41 53.93
CA THR A 450 37.33 17.53 53.87
C THR A 450 36.03 18.22 54.28
N GLY A 451 36.10 19.41 54.88
CA GLY A 451 34.93 20.22 55.25
C GLY A 451 34.51 21.23 54.19
N GLY A 452 35.22 21.29 53.06
CA GLY A 452 34.92 22.16 51.92
C GLY A 452 34.14 21.43 50.82
N HIS A 453 32.95 20.96 51.13
CA HIS A 453 31.87 20.69 50.17
C HIS A 453 30.53 21.06 50.80
#